data_AF-A0A3N5VI14-F1
#
_entry.id   AF-A0A3N5VI14-F1
#
_cell.length_a   1.000
_cell.length_b   1.000
_cell.length_c   1.000
_cell.angle_alpha   90.00
_cell.angle_beta   90.00
_cell.angle_gamma   90.00
#
_symmetry.space_group_name_H-M   'P 1'
#
loop_
_entity.id
_entity.type
_entity.pdbx_description
1 polymer ?
#
loop_
_entity_poly.entity_id
_entity_poly.type
_entity_poly.pdbx_seq_one_letter_code
_entity_poly.pdbx_strand_id
1 'polypeptide(L)'
;MEDKIITYGGQAVIEGVMMRGQKAFAIAMRAPDGNIVVHKENLAAVYRSRITKIPFLRGVIVLWDALGLGMRALTLSANTQTGEDEKLEGPALYLTLALSLTLGIGLFFLLPAGIGGLAERYLG
;
A
#
# COMPACT_ATOMS: atom_id res chain seq x y z
N MET A 1 -12.78 -33.76 -8.78
CA MET A 1 -12.19 -32.42 -8.97
C MET A 1 -11.81 -31.94 -7.59
N GLU A 2 -10.53 -31.78 -7.28
CA GLU A 2 -10.15 -31.10 -6.03
C GLU A 2 -10.69 -29.67 -6.05
N ASP A 3 -11.53 -29.33 -5.08
CA ASP A 3 -11.92 -27.94 -4.80
C ASP A 3 -10.70 -27.19 -4.27
N LYS A 4 -9.91 -26.64 -5.20
CA LYS A 4 -8.75 -25.84 -4.86
C LYS A 4 -9.22 -24.54 -4.24
N ILE A 5 -9.06 -24.40 -2.93
CA ILE A 5 -9.39 -23.19 -2.17
C ILE A 5 -8.62 -22.02 -2.78
N ILE A 6 -9.35 -21.07 -3.37
CA ILE A 6 -8.78 -19.84 -3.91
C ILE A 6 -8.65 -18.85 -2.76
N THR A 7 -7.41 -18.46 -2.44
CA THR A 7 -7.16 -17.46 -1.42
C THR A 7 -7.48 -16.06 -1.93
N TYR A 8 -8.28 -15.34 -1.15
CA TYR A 8 -8.52 -13.91 -1.29
C TYR A 8 -8.01 -13.17 -0.06
N GLY A 9 -7.57 -11.94 -0.25
CA GLY A 9 -7.18 -11.04 0.83
C GLY A 9 -7.65 -9.64 0.54
N GLY A 10 -7.49 -8.73 1.48
CA GLY A 10 -7.97 -7.36 1.31
C GLY A 10 -7.30 -6.36 2.23
N GLN A 11 -7.63 -5.10 1.99
CA GLN A 11 -7.20 -3.95 2.79
C GLN A 11 -8.41 -3.02 2.99
N ALA A 12 -8.53 -2.42 4.16
CA ALA A 12 -9.44 -1.29 4.35
C ALA A 12 -8.90 -0.07 3.57
N VAL A 13 -9.81 0.66 2.94
CA VAL A 13 -9.51 1.93 2.24
C VAL A 13 -10.47 3.01 2.74
N ILE A 14 -10.28 4.25 2.31
CA ILE A 14 -11.11 5.37 2.75
C ILE A 14 -12.54 5.15 2.27
N GLU A 15 -13.49 5.13 3.20
CA GLU A 15 -14.92 4.89 2.94
C GLU A 15 -15.19 3.60 2.13
N GLY A 16 -14.33 2.58 2.27
CA GLY A 16 -14.44 1.39 1.44
C GLY A 16 -13.56 0.21 1.80
N VAL A 17 -13.62 -0.83 0.97
CA VAL A 17 -12.83 -2.06 1.08
C VAL A 17 -12.20 -2.43 -0.25
N MET A 18 -10.95 -2.88 -0.20
CA MET A 18 -10.26 -3.52 -1.33
C MET A 18 -10.20 -5.03 -1.11
N MET A 19 -10.57 -5.80 -2.13
CA MET A 19 -10.39 -7.25 -2.18
C MET A 19 -9.50 -7.63 -3.37
N ARG A 20 -8.53 -8.50 -3.12
CA ARG A 20 -7.54 -9.00 -4.09
C ARG A 20 -7.65 -10.52 -4.20
N GLY A 21 -7.84 -11.00 -5.42
CA GLY A 21 -7.72 -12.41 -5.77
C GLY A 21 -6.41 -12.74 -6.50
N GLN A 22 -6.33 -13.91 -7.12
CA GLN A 22 -5.13 -14.33 -7.87
C GLN A 22 -4.94 -13.60 -9.21
N LYS A 23 -6.02 -13.08 -9.80
CA LYS A 23 -6.04 -12.53 -11.17
C LYS A 23 -6.52 -11.09 -11.28
N ALA A 24 -7.31 -10.64 -10.31
CA ALA A 24 -7.87 -9.30 -10.30
C ALA A 24 -7.97 -8.79 -8.86
N PHE A 25 -8.08 -7.48 -8.73
CA PHE A 25 -8.51 -6.83 -7.50
C PHE A 25 -9.70 -5.92 -7.78
N ALA A 26 -10.48 -5.66 -6.74
CA ALA A 26 -11.60 -4.74 -6.78
C ALA A 26 -11.59 -3.87 -5.52
N ILE A 27 -12.03 -2.63 -5.68
CA ILE A 27 -12.21 -1.66 -4.61
C ILE A 27 -13.66 -1.22 -4.67
N ALA A 28 -14.37 -1.26 -3.55
CA ALA A 28 -15.69 -0.68 -3.41
C ALA A 28 -15.63 0.40 -2.35
N MET A 29 -16.03 1.62 -2.70
CA MET A 29 -15.95 2.80 -1.83
C MET A 29 -17.19 3.68 -2.00
N ARG A 30 -17.63 4.31 -0.92
CA ARG A 30 -18.73 5.26 -0.93
C ARG A 30 -18.23 6.62 -1.40
N ALA A 31 -18.81 7.17 -2.45
CA ALA A 31 -18.57 8.55 -2.88
C ALA A 31 -19.31 9.57 -1.98
N PRO A 32 -18.88 10.84 -1.95
CA PRO A 32 -19.52 11.88 -1.13
C PRO A 32 -21.01 12.09 -1.40
N ASP A 33 -21.46 11.77 -2.62
CA ASP A 33 -22.88 11.79 -3.02
C ASP A 33 -23.70 10.60 -2.48
N GLY A 34 -23.06 9.69 -1.75
CA GLY A 34 -23.65 8.51 -1.14
C GLY A 34 -23.66 7.26 -2.02
N ASN A 35 -23.27 7.37 -3.29
CA ASN A 35 -23.23 6.24 -4.22
C ASN A 35 -22.02 5.33 -3.96
N ILE A 36 -22.13 4.04 -4.32
CA ILE A 36 -21.00 3.11 -4.22
C ILE A 36 -20.29 3.06 -5.56
N VAL A 37 -19.02 3.48 -5.59
CA VAL A 37 -18.13 3.39 -6.73
C VAL A 37 -17.32 2.10 -6.61
N VAL A 38 -17.32 1.30 -7.68
CA VAL A 38 -16.57 0.06 -7.75
C VAL A 38 -15.51 0.17 -8.84
N HIS A 39 -14.25 0.03 -8.43
CA HIS A 39 -13.11 -0.06 -9.34
C HIS A 39 -12.62 -1.49 -9.44
N LYS A 40 -12.37 -1.98 -10.66
CA LYS A 40 -11.88 -3.35 -10.88
C LYS A 40 -10.77 -3.35 -11.93
N GLU A 41 -9.64 -3.95 -11.57
CA GLU A 41 -8.48 -4.07 -12.44
C GLU A 41 -7.91 -5.49 -12.39
N ASN A 42 -7.32 -5.92 -13.51
CA ASN A 42 -6.57 -7.17 -13.57
C ASN A 42 -5.19 -6.97 -12.95
N LEU A 43 -4.73 -7.95 -12.17
CA LEU A 43 -3.38 -7.96 -11.60
C LEU A 43 -2.34 -8.15 -12.71
N ALA A 44 -1.21 -7.45 -12.59
CA ALA A 44 -0.11 -7.53 -13.54
C ALA A 44 0.42 -8.97 -13.70
N ALA A 45 0.86 -9.30 -14.91
CA ALA A 45 1.39 -10.62 -15.26
C ALA A 45 2.69 -10.98 -14.50
N VAL A 46 3.33 -10.02 -13.83
CA VAL A 46 4.52 -10.20 -12.97
C VAL A 46 4.33 -11.33 -11.96
N TYR A 47 3.12 -11.48 -11.40
CA TYR A 47 2.79 -12.55 -10.46
C TYR A 47 2.78 -13.96 -11.08
N ARG A 48 2.72 -14.08 -12.42
CA ARG A 48 2.77 -15.35 -13.15
C ARG A 48 4.19 -15.70 -13.62
N SER A 49 5.17 -14.82 -13.42
CA SER A 49 6.55 -15.04 -13.86
C SER A 49 7.27 -16.10 -13.00
N ARG A 50 8.25 -16.80 -13.59
CA ARG A 50 9.07 -17.81 -12.85
C ARG A 50 9.93 -17.20 -11.74
N ILE A 51 10.09 -15.87 -11.71
CA ILE A 51 10.90 -15.15 -10.73
C ILE A 51 10.27 -15.24 -9.32
N THR A 52 8.94 -15.39 -9.23
CA THR A 52 8.24 -15.60 -7.95
C THR A 52 8.50 -16.98 -7.33
N LYS A 53 9.28 -17.86 -7.98
CA LYS A 53 9.67 -19.17 -7.43
C LYS A 53 10.97 -19.14 -6.63
N ILE A 54 11.75 -18.07 -6.72
CA ILE A 54 13.04 -17.95 -6.03
C ILE A 54 12.78 -17.46 -4.59
N PRO A 55 13.20 -18.21 -3.54
CA PRO A 55 13.04 -17.76 -2.16
C PRO A 55 13.79 -16.44 -1.93
N PHE A 56 13.36 -15.64 -0.94
CA PHE A 56 13.81 -14.25 -0.70
C PHE A 56 13.39 -13.24 -1.79
N LEU A 57 13.81 -13.43 -3.05
CA LEU A 57 13.45 -12.54 -4.16
C LEU A 57 11.93 -12.49 -4.39
N ARG A 58 11.24 -13.64 -4.24
CA ARG A 58 9.78 -13.71 -4.20
C ARG A 58 9.18 -12.78 -3.16
N GLY A 59 9.75 -12.75 -1.95
CA GLY A 59 9.25 -11.93 -0.84
C GLY A 59 9.31 -10.45 -1.16
N VAL A 60 10.47 -10.00 -1.65
CA VAL A 60 10.69 -8.59 -2.03
C VAL A 60 9.73 -8.16 -3.14
N ILE A 61 9.60 -8.95 -4.20
CA ILE A 61 8.71 -8.63 -5.33
C ILE A 61 7.24 -8.58 -4.87
N VAL A 62 6.80 -9.58 -4.09
CA VAL A 62 5.42 -9.62 -3.60
C VAL A 62 5.13 -8.47 -2.64
N LEU A 63 6.09 -8.11 -1.77
CA LEU A 63 5.96 -6.98 -0.85
C LEU A 63 5.85 -5.66 -1.60
N TRP A 64 6.75 -5.42 -2.57
CA TRP A 64 6.76 -4.20 -3.38
C TRP A 64 5.43 -4.00 -4.11
N ASP A 65 4.92 -5.06 -4.70
CA ASP A 65 3.68 -5.04 -5.46
C ASP A 65 2.46 -4.88 -4.53
N ALA A 66 2.44 -5.55 -3.36
CA ALA A 66 1.42 -5.34 -2.35
C ALA A 66 1.37 -3.89 -1.84
N LEU A 67 2.55 -3.28 -1.59
CA LEU A 67 2.67 -1.86 -1.26
C LEU A 67 2.13 -1.00 -2.39
N GLY A 68 2.58 -1.22 -3.64
CA GLY A 68 2.12 -0.45 -4.79
C GLY A 68 0.59 -0.51 -5.00
N LEU A 69 0.00 -1.70 -4.90
CA LEU A 69 -1.45 -1.88 -4.95
C LEU A 69 -2.18 -1.18 -3.80
N GLY A 70 -1.70 -1.35 -2.57
CA GLY A 70 -2.29 -0.71 -1.39
C GLY A 70 -2.25 0.81 -1.48
N MET A 71 -1.12 1.36 -1.92
CA MET A 71 -0.96 2.80 -2.16
C MET A 71 -1.91 3.31 -3.25
N ARG A 72 -1.99 2.63 -4.40
CA ARG A 72 -2.95 2.99 -5.47
C ARG A 72 -4.38 2.95 -4.97
N ALA A 73 -4.74 1.94 -4.18
CA ALA A 73 -6.08 1.80 -3.63
C ALA A 73 -6.43 2.95 -2.66
N LEU A 74 -5.48 3.33 -1.79
CA LEU A 74 -5.64 4.47 -0.90
C LEU A 74 -5.79 5.78 -1.68
N THR A 75 -4.92 6.03 -2.66
CA THR A 75 -4.99 7.22 -3.52
C THR A 75 -6.33 7.29 -4.25
N LEU A 76 -6.79 6.18 -4.84
CA LEU A 76 -8.07 6.15 -5.55
C LEU A 76 -9.24 6.44 -4.62
N SER A 77 -9.22 5.86 -3.41
CA SER A 77 -10.25 6.10 -2.40
C SER A 77 -10.26 7.55 -1.91
N ALA A 78 -9.07 8.15 -1.72
CA ALA A 78 -8.93 9.54 -1.36
C ALA A 78 -9.47 10.46 -2.46
N ASN A 79 -9.04 10.26 -3.71
CA ASN A 79 -9.49 11.05 -4.86
C ASN A 79 -11.02 10.99 -5.08
N THR A 80 -11.63 9.87 -4.72
CA THR A 80 -13.10 9.73 -4.78
C THR A 80 -13.79 10.58 -3.72
N GLN A 81 -13.12 10.88 -2.60
CA GLN A 81 -13.64 11.78 -1.56
C GLN A 81 -13.41 13.26 -1.87
N THR A 82 -12.29 13.63 -2.50
CA THR A 82 -11.89 15.04 -2.64
C THR A 82 -12.54 15.78 -3.82
N GLY A 83 -13.27 15.10 -4.71
CA GLY A 83 -13.85 15.72 -5.91
C GLY A 83 -12.82 16.01 -7.01
N GLU A 84 -13.26 16.47 -8.19
CA GLU A 84 -12.39 16.58 -9.38
C GLU A 84 -11.29 17.67 -9.29
N ASP A 85 -11.44 18.66 -8.40
CA ASP A 85 -10.54 19.82 -8.31
C ASP A 85 -9.27 19.57 -7.45
N GLU A 86 -9.23 18.52 -6.62
CA GLU A 86 -8.09 18.17 -5.76
C GLU A 86 -7.64 16.72 -5.96
N LYS A 87 -7.37 16.32 -7.22
CA LYS A 87 -6.76 15.00 -7.48
C LYS A 87 -5.36 14.93 -6.87
N LEU A 88 -5.18 14.01 -5.93
CA LEU A 88 -3.88 13.64 -5.37
C LEU A 88 -3.12 12.80 -6.40
N GLU A 89 -2.60 13.45 -7.43
CA GLU A 89 -1.82 12.83 -8.51
C GLU A 89 -0.43 13.48 -8.65
N GLY A 90 0.56 12.70 -9.11
CA GLY A 90 1.87 13.23 -9.48
C GLY A 90 2.91 13.38 -8.34
N PRO A 91 3.90 14.28 -8.51
CA PRO A 91 5.06 14.40 -7.61
C PRO A 91 4.71 14.70 -6.15
N ALA A 92 3.59 15.39 -5.90
CA ALA A 92 3.14 15.75 -4.56
C ALA A 92 2.80 14.52 -3.71
N LEU A 93 2.20 13.48 -4.31
CA LEU A 93 1.92 12.22 -3.63
C LEU A 93 3.23 11.52 -3.22
N TYR A 94 4.19 11.42 -4.13
CA TYR A 94 5.48 10.81 -3.81
C TYR A 94 6.27 11.60 -2.76
N LEU A 95 6.19 12.94 -2.80
CA LEU A 95 6.84 13.81 -1.82
C LEU A 95 6.24 13.64 -0.42
N THR A 96 4.91 13.66 -0.30
CA THR A 96 4.21 13.47 0.98
C THR A 96 4.50 12.09 1.57
N LEU A 97 4.56 11.06 0.73
CA LEU A 97 4.94 9.71 1.15
C LEU A 97 6.41 9.61 1.59
N ALA A 98 7.33 10.16 0.80
CA ALA A 98 8.75 10.16 1.13
C ALA A 98 9.01 10.94 2.43
N LEU A 99 8.38 12.11 2.59
CA LEU A 99 8.52 12.94 3.78
C LEU A 99 7.95 12.24 5.01
N SER A 100 6.74 11.68 4.93
CA SER A 100 6.13 10.96 6.06
C SER A 100 6.94 9.73 6.48
N LEU A 101 7.45 8.95 5.51
CA LEU A 101 8.30 7.81 5.80
C LEU A 101 9.63 8.23 6.42
N THR A 102 10.26 9.28 5.89
CA THR A 102 11.53 9.82 6.41
C THR A 102 11.36 10.33 7.83
N LEU A 103 10.31 11.10 8.09
CA LEU A 103 9.98 11.59 9.43
C LEU A 103 9.67 10.44 10.39
N GLY A 104 8.92 9.42 9.95
CA GLY A 104 8.63 8.25 10.77
C GLY A 104 9.88 7.47 11.16
N ILE A 105 10.76 7.18 10.20
CA ILE A 105 12.04 6.51 10.47
C ILE A 105 12.94 7.36 11.36
N GLY A 106 13.01 8.67 11.06
CA GLY A 106 13.77 9.64 11.84
C GLY A 106 13.33 9.69 13.30
N LEU A 107 12.03 9.84 13.54
CA LEU A 107 11.46 10.04 14.88
C LEU A 107 11.40 8.75 15.70
N PHE A 108 11.02 7.62 15.10
CA PHE A 108 10.74 6.38 15.85
C PHE A 108 11.91 5.41 15.92
N PHE A 109 12.88 5.48 15.00
CA PHE A 109 14.02 4.57 15.00
C PHE A 109 15.33 5.31 15.25
N LEU A 110 15.65 6.30 14.42
CA LEU A 110 16.94 6.98 14.46
C LEU A 110 17.09 7.87 15.69
N LEU A 111 16.04 8.60 16.08
CA LEU A 111 16.07 9.48 17.24
C LEU A 111 16.26 8.69 18.55
N PRO A 112 15.50 7.62 18.86
CA PRO A 112 15.74 6.80 20.04
C PRO A 112 17.12 6.14 20.04
N ALA A 113 17.59 5.63 18.88
CA ALA A 113 18.92 5.05 18.76
C ALA A 113 20.03 6.10 19.00
N GLY A 114 19.86 7.31 18.47
CA GLY A 114 20.80 8.42 18.66
C GLY A 114 20.83 8.92 20.11
N ILE A 115 19.67 9.06 20.76
CA ILE A 115 19.59 9.40 22.18
C ILE A 115 20.25 8.32 23.03
N GLY A 116 19.98 7.04 22.74
CA GLY A 116 20.60 5.91 23.43
C GLY A 116 22.13 5.93 23.32
N GLY A 117 22.65 6.11 22.11
CA GLY A 117 24.09 6.18 21.87
C GLY A 117 24.77 7.41 22.49
N LEU A 118 24.08 8.55 22.54
CA LEU A 118 24.59 9.74 23.23
C LEU A 118 24.59 9.56 24.76
N ALA A 119 23.53 8.96 25.32
CA ALA A 119 23.46 8.67 26.74
C ALA A 119 24.59 7.72 27.17
N GLU A 120 24.85 6.66 26.39
CA GLU A 120 25.94 5.72 26.66
C GLU A 120 27.31 6.38 26.61
N ARG A 121 27.52 7.37 25.73
CA ARG A 121 28.78 8.10 25.59
C ARG A 121 29.03 9.17 26.67
N TYR A 122 27.98 9.67 27.33
CA TYR A 122 28.08 10.70 28.36
C TYR A 122 27.93 10.15 29.79
N LEU A 123 27.26 9.01 29.98
CA LEU A 123 27.04 8.36 31.28
C LEU A 123 27.89 7.09 31.49
N GLY A 124 28.54 6.59 30.44
CA GLY A 124 29.58 5.55 30.51
C GLY A 124 30.96 6.15 30.29
#